data_AF-A0A5C6LGW1-F1
#
_entry.id   AF-A0A5C6LGW1-F1
#
_cell.length_a   1.000
_cell.length_b   1.000
_cell.length_c   1.000
_cell.angle_alpha   90.00
_cell.angle_beta   90.00
_cell.angle_gamma   90.00
#
_symmetry.space_group_name_H-M   'P 1'
#
loop_
_entity.id
_entity.type
_entity.pdbx_description
1 polymer ?
#
loop_
_entity_poly.entity_id
_entity_poly.type
_entity_poly.pdbx_seq_one_letter_code
_entity_poly.pdbx_strand_id
1 'polypeptide(L)'
;MKTDKGILSTCRIVLVLGVWSLVMTSCGNENKSISEPLSLDERNELIKKDIEYGMVFSMLDALEKRHSPLTASEKATMDDLSYKRLKDFLSVCLNTTELDKQEERYGAEWERKYGSVNAKVDSIDHHWQHFLEDYQTDNYLKIELVDILDKSNVFLGYVKVRLRLIPLKGKVDKVEAYYGLQGSMMGRNQLTVDKPFSSPIEVDNSMSFNYAFDIKASKVNDLPIKELLDEYGLKTNITQLTVNGHKIDYIDGYNQVPDCVREMWKYRMKYDNEWEGSYSKESSYNRIAKELINPSMPAKDDYVKDCIRKDAYNEDELAATFYYEIMI
;
A
#
# COMPACT_ATOMS: atom_id res chain seq x y z
N MET A 1 47.62 93.01 -7.25
CA MET A 1 47.05 92.16 -8.33
C MET A 1 46.60 90.85 -7.73
N LYS A 2 45.28 90.63 -7.72
CA LYS A 2 44.60 89.36 -7.45
C LYS A 2 44.55 88.58 -8.78
N THR A 3 44.95 87.31 -8.74
CA THR A 3 44.58 86.15 -9.60
C THR A 3 45.68 85.09 -9.35
N ASP A 4 45.47 83.77 -9.23
CA ASP A 4 44.29 82.92 -9.37
C ASP A 4 44.47 81.70 -8.46
N LYS A 5 43.58 81.52 -7.48
CA LYS A 5 43.42 80.27 -6.72
C LYS A 5 42.18 79.50 -7.20
N GLY A 6 41.89 79.59 -8.50
CA GLY A 6 40.64 79.08 -9.10
C GLY A 6 40.70 77.68 -9.73
N ILE A 7 41.88 77.09 -9.94
CA ILE A 7 42.01 75.92 -10.84
C ILE A 7 42.29 74.59 -10.09
N LEU A 8 42.77 74.63 -8.84
CA LEU A 8 43.06 73.40 -8.08
C LEU A 8 41.87 72.84 -7.29
N SER A 9 40.78 73.61 -7.11
CA SER A 9 39.59 73.15 -6.37
C SER A 9 38.61 72.37 -7.24
N THR A 10 38.57 72.61 -8.55
CA THR A 10 37.67 71.94 -9.49
C THR A 10 38.12 70.52 -9.85
N CYS A 11 39.44 70.26 -9.94
CA CYS A 11 39.94 68.90 -10.21
C CYS A 11 39.71 67.91 -9.04
N ARG A 12 39.66 68.38 -7.79
CA ARG A 12 39.36 67.51 -6.63
C ARG A 12 37.87 67.21 -6.48
N ILE A 13 36.99 68.10 -6.91
CA ILE A 13 35.53 67.88 -6.89
C ILE A 13 35.09 66.94 -8.03
N VAL A 14 35.75 67.01 -9.19
CA VAL A 14 35.45 66.11 -10.33
C VAL A 14 35.92 64.66 -10.06
N LEU A 15 37.01 64.46 -9.31
CA LEU A 15 37.46 63.11 -8.92
C LEU A 15 36.62 62.48 -7.80
N VAL A 16 35.96 63.27 -6.95
CA VAL A 16 35.06 62.74 -5.91
C VAL A 16 33.65 62.46 -6.45
N LEU A 17 33.22 63.16 -7.51
CA LEU A 17 31.97 62.87 -8.21
C LEU A 17 32.09 61.77 -9.27
N GLY A 18 33.29 61.50 -9.79
CA GLY A 18 33.56 60.39 -10.73
C GLY A 18 33.77 59.01 -10.08
N VAL A 19 33.96 58.96 -8.76
CA VAL A 19 34.11 57.70 -8.01
C VAL A 19 32.79 57.29 -7.32
N TRP A 20 31.85 58.22 -7.13
CA TRP A 20 30.49 57.91 -6.68
C TRP A 20 29.55 57.50 -7.82
N SER A 21 29.89 57.79 -9.08
CA SER A 21 29.13 57.34 -10.26
C SER A 21 29.49 55.93 -10.74
N LEU A 22 30.49 55.26 -10.14
CA LEU A 22 30.85 53.87 -10.46
C LEU A 22 30.39 52.83 -9.42
N VAL A 23 29.70 53.26 -8.37
CA VAL A 23 29.10 52.35 -7.35
C VAL A 23 27.59 52.15 -7.60
N MET A 24 27.03 52.73 -8.67
CA MET A 24 25.60 52.66 -8.99
C MET A 24 25.27 51.91 -10.30
N THR A 25 26.17 51.03 -10.77
CA THR A 25 25.91 50.13 -11.92
C THR A 25 26.54 48.74 -11.73
N SER A 26 26.20 48.09 -10.62
CA SER A 26 26.22 46.62 -10.59
C SER A 26 25.14 46.16 -9.60
N CYS A 27 23.88 46.26 -10.02
CA CYS A 27 22.97 45.19 -9.66
C CYS A 27 23.62 43.94 -10.26
N GLY A 28 24.31 43.15 -9.44
CA GLY A 28 24.89 41.88 -9.88
C GLY A 28 23.82 41.08 -10.62
N ASN A 29 24.21 40.37 -11.69
CA ASN A 29 23.27 39.62 -12.53
C ASN A 29 22.39 38.66 -11.72
N GLU A 30 22.86 38.23 -10.54
CA GLU A 30 22.09 37.44 -9.60
C GLU A 30 20.82 38.13 -9.05
N ASN A 31 20.76 39.47 -9.04
CA ASN A 31 19.60 40.21 -8.54
C ASN A 31 18.57 40.53 -9.64
N LYS A 32 18.87 40.20 -10.91
CA LYS A 32 17.91 40.33 -12.00
C LYS A 32 16.75 39.35 -11.79
N SER A 33 15.59 39.74 -12.30
CA SER A 33 14.40 38.88 -12.38
C SER A 33 14.71 37.62 -13.19
N ILE A 34 14.15 36.48 -12.80
CA ILE A 34 14.25 35.24 -13.58
C ILE A 34 13.46 35.29 -14.89
N SER A 35 12.56 36.27 -15.07
CA SER A 35 11.90 36.54 -16.34
C SER A 35 12.80 37.27 -17.35
N GLU A 36 13.91 37.85 -16.89
CA GLU A 36 14.90 38.51 -17.75
C GLU A 36 15.99 37.52 -18.17
N PRO A 37 15.98 36.99 -19.41
CA PRO A 37 16.91 35.94 -19.81
C PRO A 37 18.35 36.45 -19.81
N LEU A 38 19.20 35.79 -19.02
CA LEU A 38 20.65 36.01 -19.04
C LEU A 38 21.30 35.36 -20.26
N SER A 39 22.29 36.05 -20.83
CA SER A 39 23.16 35.50 -21.86
C SER A 39 24.01 34.34 -21.33
N LEU A 40 24.53 33.50 -22.23
CA LEU A 40 25.36 32.35 -21.85
C LEU A 40 26.59 32.77 -21.02
N ASP A 41 27.20 33.90 -21.35
CA ASP A 41 28.37 34.40 -20.60
C ASP A 41 27.98 34.82 -19.17
N GLU A 42 26.86 35.53 -18.99
CA GLU A 42 26.35 35.90 -17.66
C GLU A 42 25.96 34.67 -16.82
N ARG A 43 25.32 33.67 -17.44
CA ARG A 43 25.01 32.40 -16.76
C ARG A 43 26.28 31.67 -16.33
N ASN A 44 27.28 31.59 -17.21
CA ASN A 44 28.57 30.95 -16.92
C ASN A 44 29.34 31.68 -15.81
N GLU A 45 29.26 33.01 -15.74
CA GLU A 45 29.84 33.80 -14.65
C GLU A 45 29.19 33.47 -13.30
N LEU A 46 27.86 33.39 -13.25
CA LEU A 46 27.13 33.03 -12.04
C LEU A 46 27.43 31.60 -11.59
N ILE A 47 27.47 30.62 -12.52
CA ILE A 47 27.84 29.23 -12.19
C ILE A 47 29.28 29.13 -11.66
N LYS A 48 30.22 29.90 -12.22
CA LYS A 48 31.62 29.94 -11.71
C LYS A 48 31.70 30.53 -10.30
N LYS A 49 30.82 31.49 -9.99
CA LYS A 49 30.73 32.12 -8.66
C LYS A 49 30.15 31.14 -7.64
N ASP A 50 29.09 30.42 -8.01
CA ASP A 50 28.43 29.41 -7.20
C ASP A 50 27.78 28.37 -8.11
N ILE A 51 28.21 27.11 -7.98
CA ILE A 51 27.75 26.01 -8.82
C ILE A 51 26.24 25.76 -8.71
N GLU A 52 25.61 26.17 -7.60
CA GLU A 52 24.18 26.02 -7.35
C GLU A 52 23.31 26.79 -8.36
N TYR A 53 23.83 27.87 -8.96
CA TYR A 53 23.14 28.56 -10.06
C TYR A 53 22.89 27.64 -11.27
N GLY A 54 23.69 26.58 -11.44
CA GLY A 54 23.44 25.58 -12.47
C GLY A 54 22.06 24.92 -12.33
N MET A 55 21.58 24.71 -11.10
CA MET A 55 20.25 24.15 -10.84
C MET A 55 19.15 25.12 -11.27
N VAL A 56 19.30 26.41 -10.94
CA VAL A 56 18.36 27.48 -11.32
C VAL A 56 18.19 27.53 -12.84
N PHE A 57 19.29 27.57 -13.59
CA PHE A 57 19.22 27.62 -15.05
C PHE A 57 18.65 26.33 -15.66
N SER A 58 18.98 25.16 -15.10
CA SER A 58 18.41 23.90 -15.55
C SER A 58 16.88 23.88 -15.40
N MET A 59 16.35 24.44 -14.30
CA MET A 59 14.90 24.56 -14.09
C MET A 59 14.26 25.52 -15.09
N LEU A 60 14.85 26.69 -15.30
CA LEU A 60 14.31 27.68 -16.25
C LEU A 60 14.34 27.17 -17.70
N ASP A 61 15.41 26.47 -18.11
CA ASP A 61 15.49 25.84 -19.43
C ASP A 61 14.44 24.71 -19.59
N ALA A 62 14.11 24.00 -18.52
CA ALA A 62 13.04 23.00 -18.53
C ALA A 62 11.65 23.65 -18.64
N LEU A 63 11.44 24.79 -17.97
CA LEU A 63 10.22 25.59 -18.07
C LEU A 63 10.02 26.13 -19.49
N GLU A 64 11.08 26.67 -20.11
CA GLU A 64 11.04 27.19 -21.48
C GLU A 64 10.67 26.10 -22.51
N LYS A 65 11.04 24.85 -22.25
CA LYS A 65 10.68 23.70 -23.09
C LYS A 65 9.23 23.23 -22.92
N ARG A 66 8.50 23.68 -21.89
CA ARG A 66 7.08 23.31 -21.72
C ARG A 66 6.26 23.94 -22.87
N HIS A 67 5.37 23.15 -23.48
CA HIS A 67 4.56 23.60 -24.62
C HIS A 67 3.38 24.53 -24.24
N SER A 68 3.10 24.69 -22.94
CA SER A 68 2.01 25.52 -22.45
C SER A 68 2.48 26.95 -22.16
N PRO A 69 1.76 27.99 -22.61
CA PRO A 69 2.12 29.36 -22.28
C PRO A 69 1.84 29.65 -20.79
N LEU A 70 2.74 30.41 -20.16
CA LEU A 70 2.55 30.91 -18.80
C LEU A 70 1.34 31.87 -18.73
N THR A 71 0.53 31.69 -17.70
CA THR A 71 -0.53 32.60 -17.29
C THR A 71 0.04 33.94 -16.82
N ALA A 72 -0.82 34.96 -16.72
CA ALA A 72 -0.42 36.28 -16.22
C ALA A 72 0.09 36.23 -14.76
N SER A 73 -0.50 35.37 -13.93
CA SER A 73 -0.09 35.19 -12.53
C SER A 73 1.30 34.57 -12.44
N GLU A 74 1.58 33.55 -13.24
CA GLU A 74 2.89 32.88 -13.26
C GLU A 74 4.01 33.83 -13.74
N LYS A 75 3.72 34.67 -14.74
CA LYS A 75 4.64 35.71 -15.20
C LYS A 75 4.95 36.73 -14.12
N ALA A 76 3.92 37.21 -13.40
CA ALA A 76 4.12 38.13 -12.29
C ALA A 76 4.99 37.52 -11.18
N THR A 77 4.76 36.25 -10.82
CA THR A 77 5.61 35.52 -9.88
C THR A 77 7.07 35.48 -10.34
N MET A 78 7.32 35.25 -11.63
CA MET A 78 8.66 35.24 -12.20
C MET A 78 9.31 36.62 -12.25
N ASP A 79 8.53 37.67 -12.54
CA ASP A 79 9.01 39.05 -12.60
C ASP A 79 9.54 39.56 -11.24
N ASP A 80 8.90 39.12 -10.14
CA ASP A 80 9.26 39.52 -8.77
C ASP A 80 10.35 38.62 -8.15
N LEU A 81 10.73 37.52 -8.80
CA LEU A 81 11.68 36.53 -8.28
C LEU A 81 13.06 36.72 -8.92
N SER A 82 14.10 36.95 -8.10
CA SER A 82 15.47 37.08 -8.62
C SER A 82 16.20 35.74 -8.70
N TYR A 83 17.21 35.65 -9.57
CA TYR A 83 18.08 34.47 -9.68
C TYR A 83 18.70 34.08 -8.32
N LYS A 84 19.13 35.06 -7.53
CA LYS A 84 19.71 34.86 -6.21
C LYS A 84 18.69 34.28 -5.23
N ARG A 85 17.49 34.86 -5.16
CA ARG A 85 16.43 34.43 -4.23
C ARG A 85 15.99 33.00 -4.54
N LEU A 86 15.80 32.69 -5.83
CA LEU A 86 15.49 31.32 -6.25
C LEU A 86 16.64 30.35 -5.95
N LYS A 87 17.90 30.74 -6.18
CA LYS A 87 19.05 29.90 -5.81
C LYS A 87 19.06 29.62 -4.31
N ASP A 88 19.03 30.65 -3.48
CA ASP A 88 19.10 30.53 -2.02
C ASP A 88 17.96 29.62 -1.49
N PHE A 89 16.74 29.77 -2.03
CA PHE A 89 15.62 28.87 -1.72
C PHE A 89 15.89 27.42 -2.13
N LEU A 90 16.32 27.18 -3.38
CA LEU A 90 16.60 25.83 -3.87
C LEU A 90 17.74 25.17 -3.09
N SER A 91 18.74 25.93 -2.65
CA SER A 91 19.84 25.41 -1.84
C SER A 91 19.36 24.89 -0.49
N VAL A 92 18.28 25.44 0.07
CA VAL A 92 17.64 24.92 1.27
C VAL A 92 16.73 23.74 0.94
N CYS A 93 15.83 23.89 -0.04
CA CYS A 93 14.85 22.86 -0.39
C CYS A 93 15.46 21.58 -0.98
N LEU A 94 16.64 21.65 -1.59
CA LEU A 94 17.34 20.50 -2.19
C LEU A 94 18.49 19.99 -1.31
N ASN A 95 18.69 20.57 -0.12
CA ASN A 95 19.68 20.08 0.82
C ASN A 95 19.20 18.75 1.41
N THR A 96 19.78 17.64 0.97
CA THR A 96 19.40 16.30 1.43
C THR A 96 19.53 16.14 2.94
N THR A 97 20.52 16.76 3.57
CA THR A 97 20.68 16.68 5.03
C THR A 97 19.56 17.41 5.78
N GLU A 98 19.05 18.52 5.24
CA GLU A 98 17.96 19.25 5.87
C GLU A 98 16.60 18.60 5.57
N LEU A 99 16.41 18.11 4.34
CA LEU A 99 15.25 17.29 3.97
C LEU A 99 15.14 16.06 4.87
N ASP A 100 16.21 15.29 5.06
CA ASP A 100 16.22 14.09 5.90
C ASP A 100 15.77 14.42 7.35
N LYS A 101 16.23 15.55 7.89
CA LYS A 101 15.81 16.01 9.23
C LYS A 101 14.34 16.43 9.27
N GLN A 102 13.85 17.10 8.23
CA GLN A 102 12.44 17.48 8.15
C GLN A 102 11.55 16.25 8.03
N GLU A 103 11.93 15.27 7.20
CA GLU A 103 11.26 13.99 7.05
C GLU A 103 11.22 13.22 8.38
N GLU A 104 12.34 13.14 9.10
CA GLU A 104 12.39 12.51 10.42
C GLU A 104 11.48 13.22 11.42
N ARG A 105 11.55 14.56 11.48
CA ARG A 105 10.74 15.38 12.39
C ARG A 105 9.25 15.19 12.15
N TYR A 106 8.80 15.31 10.91
CA TYR A 106 7.37 15.19 10.57
C TYR A 106 6.89 13.75 10.58
N GLY A 107 7.75 12.79 10.26
CA GLY A 107 7.48 11.37 10.44
C GLY A 107 7.22 11.06 11.90
N ALA A 108 8.07 11.54 12.82
CA ALA A 108 7.88 11.37 14.26
C ALA A 108 6.63 12.10 14.78
N GLU A 109 6.31 13.27 14.25
CA GLU A 109 5.06 13.97 14.56
C GLU A 109 3.83 13.17 14.11
N TRP A 110 3.86 12.62 12.89
CA TRP A 110 2.79 11.77 12.37
C TRP A 110 2.61 10.53 13.24
N GLU A 111 3.70 9.85 13.62
CA GLU A 111 3.64 8.68 14.51
C GLU A 111 3.04 9.03 15.87
N ARG A 112 3.40 10.18 16.44
CA ARG A 112 2.82 10.65 17.70
C ARG A 112 1.32 10.95 17.59
N LYS A 113 0.86 11.48 16.46
CA LYS A 113 -0.56 11.80 16.23
C LYS A 113 -1.39 10.56 15.87
N TYR A 114 -0.84 9.67 15.05
CA TYR A 114 -1.60 8.63 14.35
C TYR A 114 -1.07 7.21 14.52
N GLY A 115 0.13 7.00 15.07
CA GLY A 115 0.73 5.66 15.23
C GLY A 115 -0.15 4.70 16.06
N SER A 116 -0.85 5.23 17.07
CA SER A 116 -1.82 4.46 17.85
C SER A 116 -3.06 4.00 17.07
N VAL A 117 -3.43 4.72 15.99
CA VAL A 117 -4.50 4.32 15.07
C VAL A 117 -4.04 3.13 14.25
N ASN A 118 -2.79 3.17 13.79
CA ASN A 118 -2.21 2.12 12.98
C ASN A 118 -2.10 0.79 13.75
N ALA A 119 -1.73 0.86 15.02
CA ALA A 119 -1.66 -0.31 15.91
C ALA A 119 -3.00 -1.04 16.13
N LYS A 120 -4.14 -0.37 15.86
CA LYS A 120 -5.47 -1.00 15.96
C LYS A 120 -5.81 -1.87 14.76
N VAL A 121 -5.09 -1.74 13.64
CA VAL A 121 -5.34 -2.54 12.42
C VAL A 121 -5.16 -4.04 12.71
N ASP A 122 -4.18 -4.43 13.53
CA ASP A 122 -3.99 -5.82 13.95
C ASP A 122 -5.22 -6.39 14.69
N SER A 123 -5.89 -5.56 15.48
CA SER A 123 -7.12 -5.95 16.18
C SER A 123 -8.30 -6.10 15.23
N ILE A 124 -8.37 -5.25 14.19
CA ILE A 124 -9.38 -5.37 13.12
C ILE A 124 -9.15 -6.65 12.32
N ASP A 125 -7.90 -6.95 11.97
CA ASP A 125 -7.51 -8.19 11.28
C ASP A 125 -7.96 -9.42 12.08
N HIS A 126 -7.56 -9.50 13.35
CA HIS A 126 -7.95 -10.59 14.24
C HIS A 126 -9.46 -10.72 14.40
N HIS A 127 -10.16 -9.59 14.56
CA HIS A 127 -11.62 -9.59 14.66
C HIS A 127 -12.28 -10.26 13.44
N TRP A 128 -11.88 -9.87 12.23
CA TRP A 128 -12.47 -10.42 11.01
C TRP A 128 -12.04 -11.86 10.73
N GLN A 129 -10.83 -12.26 11.11
CA GLN A 129 -10.42 -13.67 11.07
C GLN A 129 -11.31 -14.53 11.98
N HIS A 130 -11.48 -14.10 13.25
CA HIS A 130 -12.33 -14.80 14.20
C HIS A 130 -13.80 -14.78 13.78
N PHE A 131 -14.29 -13.69 13.19
CA PHE A 131 -15.64 -13.62 12.63
C PHE A 131 -15.87 -14.72 11.57
N LEU A 132 -14.88 -14.99 10.71
CA LEU A 132 -15.01 -16.02 9.68
C LEU A 132 -14.96 -17.45 10.21
N GLU A 133 -14.44 -17.69 11.40
CA GLU A 133 -14.49 -19.01 12.04
C GLU A 133 -15.94 -19.49 12.21
N ASP A 134 -16.88 -18.58 12.50
CA ASP A 134 -18.30 -18.90 12.61
C ASP A 134 -18.95 -19.30 11.27
N TYR A 135 -18.26 -19.10 10.15
CA TYR A 135 -18.72 -19.47 8.80
C TYR A 135 -17.95 -20.67 8.21
N GLN A 136 -16.98 -21.23 8.94
CA GLN A 136 -16.27 -22.44 8.50
C GLN A 136 -17.07 -23.69 8.88
N THR A 137 -17.43 -24.50 7.88
CA THR A 137 -18.23 -25.73 8.08
C THR A 137 -17.58 -26.72 9.04
N ASP A 138 -16.25 -26.80 9.02
CA ASP A 138 -15.46 -27.75 9.79
C ASP A 138 -15.50 -27.47 11.30
N ASN A 139 -15.90 -26.26 11.70
CA ASN A 139 -16.12 -25.90 13.11
C ASN A 139 -17.44 -26.45 13.66
N TYR A 140 -18.35 -26.90 12.79
CA TYR A 140 -19.68 -27.35 13.17
C TYR A 140 -19.90 -28.84 12.96
N LEU A 141 -19.21 -29.45 11.99
CA LEU A 141 -19.42 -30.84 11.63
C LEU A 141 -18.10 -31.51 11.25
N LYS A 142 -17.83 -32.66 11.87
CA LYS A 142 -16.78 -33.58 11.43
C LYS A 142 -17.40 -34.79 10.75
N ILE A 143 -16.81 -35.23 9.65
CA ILE A 143 -17.19 -36.45 8.93
C ILE A 143 -16.01 -37.42 8.94
N GLU A 144 -16.25 -38.64 9.40
CA GLU A 144 -15.24 -39.70 9.50
C GLU A 144 -15.66 -40.94 8.71
N LEU A 145 -14.70 -41.64 8.12
CA LEU A 145 -14.90 -42.96 7.55
C LEU A 145 -14.69 -43.99 8.66
N VAL A 146 -15.75 -44.71 9.02
CA VAL A 146 -15.71 -45.72 10.09
C VAL A 146 -15.39 -47.10 9.54
N ASP A 147 -16.04 -47.46 8.43
CA ASP A 147 -15.94 -48.82 7.88
C ASP A 147 -16.20 -48.90 6.38
N ILE A 148 -15.78 -50.01 5.77
CA ILE A 148 -16.14 -50.42 4.42
C ILE A 148 -16.97 -51.70 4.54
N LEU A 149 -18.29 -51.54 4.41
CA LEU A 149 -19.30 -52.56 4.67
C LEU A 149 -19.40 -53.60 3.56
N ASP A 150 -19.19 -53.19 2.31
CA ASP A 150 -19.29 -54.07 1.14
C ASP A 150 -18.16 -53.78 0.15
N LYS A 151 -17.37 -54.82 -0.12
CA LYS A 151 -16.19 -54.81 -1.00
C LYS A 151 -16.41 -55.64 -2.27
N SER A 152 -17.62 -56.15 -2.52
CA SER A 152 -17.91 -57.04 -3.66
C SER A 152 -17.49 -56.47 -5.02
N ASN A 153 -17.55 -55.15 -5.18
CA ASN A 153 -17.19 -54.44 -6.42
C ASN A 153 -15.93 -53.58 -6.28
N VAL A 154 -15.07 -53.86 -5.30
CA VAL A 154 -13.87 -53.06 -5.01
C VAL A 154 -12.91 -52.96 -6.20
N PHE A 155 -12.78 -54.04 -6.98
CA PHE A 155 -11.95 -54.07 -8.19
C PHE A 155 -12.54 -53.29 -9.38
N LEU A 156 -13.82 -52.92 -9.29
CA LEU A 156 -14.46 -51.97 -10.19
C LEU A 156 -14.40 -50.54 -9.66
N GLY A 157 -13.80 -50.34 -8.48
CA GLY A 157 -13.70 -49.04 -7.82
C GLY A 157 -14.94 -48.63 -7.04
N TYR A 158 -15.82 -49.57 -6.65
CA TYR A 158 -17.05 -49.28 -5.91
C TYR A 158 -17.13 -50.07 -4.60
N VAL A 159 -17.43 -49.37 -3.50
CA VAL A 159 -17.64 -49.97 -2.19
C VAL A 159 -18.82 -49.31 -1.46
N LYS A 160 -19.42 -50.01 -0.50
CA LYS A 160 -20.29 -49.37 0.50
C LYS A 160 -19.48 -49.04 1.73
N VAL A 161 -19.67 -47.83 2.24
CA VAL A 161 -18.96 -47.31 3.41
C VAL A 161 -19.94 -46.91 4.49
N ARG A 162 -19.44 -46.88 5.72
CA ARG A 162 -20.10 -46.24 6.85
C ARG A 162 -19.38 -44.95 7.20
N LEU A 163 -20.09 -43.85 7.13
CA LEU A 163 -19.61 -42.54 7.57
C LEU A 163 -20.21 -42.21 8.92
N ARG A 164 -19.40 -41.61 9.80
CA ARG A 164 -19.88 -41.03 11.06
C ARG A 164 -19.84 -39.52 10.97
N LEU A 165 -20.99 -38.90 11.19
CA LEU A 165 -21.16 -37.45 11.21
C LEU A 165 -21.27 -37.01 12.67
N ILE A 166 -20.39 -36.12 13.09
CA ILE A 166 -20.23 -35.69 14.48
C ILE A 166 -20.51 -34.18 14.53
N PRO A 167 -21.65 -33.74 15.10
CA PRO A 167 -21.88 -32.34 15.41
C PRO A 167 -20.82 -31.87 16.42
N LEU A 168 -20.17 -30.75 16.12
CA LEU A 168 -19.18 -30.11 17.00
C LEU A 168 -19.78 -28.90 17.73
N LYS A 169 -20.68 -28.17 17.06
CA LYS A 169 -21.33 -26.97 17.58
C LYS A 169 -22.78 -26.91 17.09
N GLY A 170 -23.73 -26.85 18.03
CA GLY A 170 -25.15 -26.74 17.71
C GLY A 170 -25.79 -28.01 17.13
N LYS A 171 -27.09 -27.92 16.83
CA LYS A 171 -27.84 -28.99 16.16
C LYS A 171 -27.66 -28.83 14.65
N VAL A 172 -27.23 -29.89 13.99
CA VAL A 172 -27.15 -29.94 12.52
C VAL A 172 -28.54 -30.28 11.99
N ASP A 173 -29.08 -29.44 11.12
CA ASP A 173 -30.39 -29.65 10.51
C ASP A 173 -30.28 -30.32 9.13
N LYS A 174 -29.26 -29.92 8.34
CA LYS A 174 -29.02 -30.43 6.98
C LYS A 174 -27.53 -30.43 6.64
N VAL A 175 -27.09 -31.45 5.90
CA VAL A 175 -25.74 -31.59 5.35
C VAL A 175 -25.80 -32.05 3.90
N GLU A 176 -25.05 -31.37 3.03
CA GLU A 176 -24.63 -31.88 1.72
C GLU A 176 -23.12 -31.79 1.63
N ALA A 177 -22.47 -32.89 1.25
CA ALA A 177 -21.02 -32.94 1.15
C ALA A 177 -20.56 -33.88 0.03
N TYR A 178 -19.42 -33.56 -0.55
CA TYR A 178 -18.62 -34.50 -1.32
C TYR A 178 -17.57 -35.15 -0.44
N TYR A 179 -17.26 -36.41 -0.69
CA TYR A 179 -16.25 -37.12 0.08
C TYR A 179 -15.47 -38.14 -0.75
N GLY A 180 -14.35 -38.59 -0.21
CA GLY A 180 -13.59 -39.67 -0.81
C GLY A 180 -12.20 -39.76 -0.20
N LEU A 181 -11.52 -40.86 -0.51
CA LEU A 181 -10.11 -41.00 -0.17
C LEU A 181 -9.26 -40.00 -0.97
N GLN A 182 -8.17 -39.46 -0.43
CA GLN A 182 -7.32 -38.52 -1.16
C GLN A 182 -6.75 -39.19 -2.42
N GLY A 183 -6.76 -38.46 -3.54
CA GLY A 183 -6.48 -38.99 -4.86
C GLY A 183 -7.73 -39.47 -5.61
N SER A 184 -8.83 -39.81 -4.93
CA SER A 184 -10.09 -40.08 -5.63
C SER A 184 -10.76 -38.80 -6.16
N MET A 185 -11.50 -38.93 -7.26
CA MET A 185 -12.36 -37.85 -7.77
C MET A 185 -13.55 -37.60 -6.83
N MET A 186 -13.32 -36.80 -5.78
CA MET A 186 -14.29 -36.49 -4.72
C MET A 186 -15.67 -36.06 -5.22
N GLY A 187 -15.75 -35.39 -6.36
CA GLY A 187 -17.01 -34.93 -6.96
C GLY A 187 -17.99 -36.04 -7.36
N ARG A 188 -17.60 -37.32 -7.27
CA ARG A 188 -18.45 -38.48 -7.59
C ARG A 188 -19.21 -39.05 -6.40
N ASN A 189 -18.78 -38.78 -5.16
CA ASN A 189 -19.41 -39.36 -3.98
C ASN A 189 -20.11 -38.26 -3.20
N GLN A 190 -21.44 -38.26 -3.28
CA GLN A 190 -22.28 -37.28 -2.60
C GLN A 190 -22.92 -37.89 -1.36
N LEU A 191 -22.85 -37.16 -0.26
CA LEU A 191 -23.56 -37.42 0.98
C LEU A 191 -24.66 -36.37 1.13
N THR A 192 -25.87 -36.82 1.42
CA THR A 192 -27.00 -35.94 1.78
C THR A 192 -27.64 -36.46 3.05
N VAL A 193 -27.74 -35.60 4.06
CA VAL A 193 -28.45 -35.87 5.31
C VAL A 193 -29.40 -34.71 5.56
N ASP A 194 -30.70 -34.98 5.47
CA ASP A 194 -31.76 -33.98 5.59
C ASP A 194 -32.65 -34.22 6.83
N LYS A 195 -32.09 -34.91 7.82
CA LYS A 195 -32.73 -35.18 9.11
C LYS A 195 -31.90 -34.54 10.21
N PRO A 196 -32.49 -33.72 11.10
CA PRO A 196 -31.74 -33.06 12.15
C PRO A 196 -31.10 -34.03 13.15
N PHE A 197 -29.91 -33.69 13.64
CA PHE A 197 -29.18 -34.46 14.66
C PHE A 197 -28.34 -33.55 15.56
N SER A 198 -28.25 -33.91 16.84
CA SER A 198 -27.43 -33.21 17.86
C SER A 198 -26.38 -34.11 18.52
N SER A 199 -26.38 -35.40 18.16
CA SER A 199 -25.41 -36.39 18.59
C SER A 199 -24.83 -37.08 17.36
N PRO A 200 -23.65 -37.73 17.46
CA PRO A 200 -23.09 -38.47 16.35
C PRO A 200 -24.09 -39.44 15.73
N ILE A 201 -24.14 -39.49 14.40
CA ILE A 201 -24.92 -40.46 13.63
C ILE A 201 -24.02 -41.22 12.67
N GLU A 202 -24.45 -42.43 12.31
CA GLU A 202 -23.78 -43.23 11.29
C GLU A 202 -24.70 -43.37 10.07
N VAL A 203 -24.13 -43.16 8.89
CA VAL A 203 -24.85 -43.20 7.61
C VAL A 203 -24.07 -44.09 6.65
N ASP A 204 -24.77 -45.07 6.10
CA ASP A 204 -24.22 -45.95 5.07
C ASP A 204 -24.39 -45.31 3.71
N ASN A 205 -23.34 -45.29 2.90
CA ASN A 205 -23.36 -44.69 1.56
C ASN A 205 -22.40 -45.39 0.60
N SER A 206 -22.54 -45.14 -0.70
CA SER A 206 -21.67 -45.69 -1.73
C SER A 206 -20.47 -44.78 -1.97
N MET A 207 -19.27 -45.35 -2.01
CA MET A 207 -18.05 -44.64 -2.38
C MET A 207 -17.48 -45.25 -3.65
N SER A 208 -17.24 -44.39 -4.63
CA SER A 208 -16.52 -44.69 -5.86
C SER A 208 -15.11 -44.10 -5.81
N PHE A 209 -14.16 -44.82 -6.37
CA PHE A 209 -12.78 -44.38 -6.54
C PHE A 209 -12.20 -44.92 -7.84
N ASN A 210 -11.18 -44.24 -8.35
CA ASN A 210 -10.52 -44.61 -9.59
C ASN A 210 -9.38 -45.60 -9.31
N TYR A 211 -9.67 -46.88 -9.52
CA TYR A 211 -8.70 -47.93 -9.20
C TYR A 211 -7.52 -48.01 -10.16
N ALA A 212 -7.64 -47.40 -11.35
CA ALA A 212 -6.66 -47.52 -12.42
C ALA A 212 -5.52 -46.50 -12.32
N PHE A 213 -5.75 -45.36 -11.65
CA PHE A 213 -4.79 -44.25 -11.63
C PHE A 213 -4.46 -43.74 -10.22
N ASP A 214 -5.42 -43.81 -9.29
CA ASP A 214 -5.32 -43.01 -8.07
C ASP A 214 -5.25 -43.87 -6.79
N ILE A 215 -6.07 -44.92 -6.69
CA ILE A 215 -6.20 -45.72 -5.47
C ILE A 215 -6.13 -47.20 -5.79
N LYS A 216 -5.24 -47.96 -5.14
CA LYS A 216 -5.13 -49.40 -5.41
C LYS A 216 -6.32 -50.14 -4.81
N ALA A 217 -7.12 -50.79 -5.64
CA ALA A 217 -8.26 -51.58 -5.19
C ALA A 217 -7.87 -52.67 -4.17
N SER A 218 -6.70 -53.29 -4.31
CA SER A 218 -6.18 -54.25 -3.33
C SER A 218 -6.00 -53.63 -1.95
N LYS A 219 -5.54 -52.38 -1.86
CA LYS A 219 -5.37 -51.69 -0.57
C LYS A 219 -6.71 -51.40 0.10
N VAL A 220 -7.71 -50.95 -0.67
CA VAL A 220 -9.08 -50.77 -0.16
C VAL A 220 -9.69 -52.10 0.28
N ASN A 221 -9.34 -53.19 -0.41
CA ASN A 221 -9.83 -54.52 -0.09
C ASN A 221 -9.18 -55.09 1.18
N ASP A 222 -7.86 -54.96 1.31
CA ASP A 222 -7.05 -55.74 2.25
C ASP A 222 -6.68 -54.97 3.52
N LEU A 223 -6.52 -53.64 3.45
CA LEU A 223 -6.07 -52.85 4.59
C LEU A 223 -7.19 -52.63 5.62
N PRO A 224 -6.88 -52.66 6.92
CA PRO A 224 -7.72 -52.09 7.96
C PRO A 224 -8.00 -50.60 7.71
N ILE A 225 -9.16 -50.10 8.14
CA ILE A 225 -9.58 -48.71 7.90
C ILE A 225 -8.54 -47.68 8.37
N LYS A 226 -7.94 -47.90 9.54
CA LYS A 226 -6.92 -47.01 10.07
C LYS A 226 -5.72 -46.89 9.13
N GLU A 227 -5.17 -48.03 8.70
CA GLU A 227 -4.02 -48.05 7.76
C GLU A 227 -4.39 -47.47 6.39
N LEU A 228 -5.61 -47.72 5.93
CA LEU A 228 -6.12 -47.14 4.69
C LEU A 228 -6.20 -45.60 4.76
N LEU A 229 -6.66 -45.07 5.90
CA LEU A 229 -6.73 -43.62 6.15
C LEU A 229 -5.36 -43.00 6.42
N ASP A 230 -4.42 -43.73 7.01
CA ASP A 230 -3.03 -43.26 7.15
C ASP A 230 -2.36 -43.12 5.77
N GLU A 231 -2.70 -44.00 4.82
CA GLU A 231 -2.15 -43.94 3.47
C GLU A 231 -2.85 -42.92 2.56
N TYR A 232 -4.19 -42.95 2.51
CA TYR A 232 -4.95 -42.14 1.57
C TYR A 232 -5.69 -40.97 2.23
N GLY A 233 -5.87 -40.94 3.54
CA GLY A 233 -6.72 -39.94 4.20
C GLY A 233 -8.18 -39.97 3.75
N LEU A 234 -9.03 -39.25 4.49
CA LEU A 234 -10.38 -38.90 4.03
C LEU A 234 -10.38 -37.41 3.68
N LYS A 235 -10.84 -37.08 2.47
CA LYS A 235 -11.14 -35.72 2.07
C LYS A 235 -12.64 -35.53 2.00
N THR A 236 -13.08 -34.38 2.51
CA THR A 236 -14.48 -33.97 2.50
C THR A 236 -14.56 -32.53 2.03
N ASN A 237 -15.68 -32.18 1.39
CA ASN A 237 -16.02 -30.83 1.00
C ASN A 237 -17.51 -30.64 1.28
N ILE A 238 -17.83 -29.97 2.37
CA ILE A 238 -19.20 -29.68 2.77
C ILE A 238 -19.70 -28.52 1.91
N THR A 239 -20.65 -28.80 1.01
CA THR A 239 -21.19 -27.81 0.08
C THR A 239 -22.41 -27.09 0.61
N GLN A 240 -23.16 -27.73 1.52
CA GLN A 240 -24.24 -27.10 2.27
C GLN A 240 -24.24 -27.61 3.71
N LEU A 241 -24.36 -26.68 4.65
CA LEU A 241 -24.53 -27.00 6.05
C LEU A 241 -25.55 -26.04 6.66
N THR A 242 -26.53 -26.59 7.38
CA THR A 242 -27.48 -25.81 8.17
C THR A 242 -27.39 -26.24 9.62
N VAL A 243 -27.17 -25.29 10.52
CA VAL A 243 -27.05 -25.49 11.96
C VAL A 243 -27.99 -24.54 12.68
N ASN A 244 -28.82 -25.08 13.57
CA ASN A 244 -29.83 -24.34 14.32
C ASN A 244 -30.73 -23.44 13.42
N GLY A 245 -31.05 -23.90 12.22
CA GLY A 245 -31.84 -23.15 11.23
C GLY A 245 -31.05 -22.12 10.42
N HIS A 246 -29.75 -21.95 10.64
CA HIS A 246 -28.90 -21.01 9.91
C HIS A 246 -27.97 -21.73 8.93
N LYS A 247 -27.89 -21.21 7.70
CA LYS A 247 -26.93 -21.71 6.71
C LYS A 247 -25.51 -21.26 7.12
N ILE A 248 -24.57 -22.19 7.11
CA ILE A 248 -23.14 -21.91 7.25
C ILE A 248 -22.56 -21.77 5.85
N ASP A 249 -22.13 -20.57 5.50
CA ASP A 249 -21.63 -20.22 4.16
C ASP A 249 -20.42 -19.29 4.27
N TYR A 250 -19.24 -19.84 4.02
CA TYR A 250 -18.00 -19.07 4.09
C TYR A 250 -17.96 -17.91 3.09
N ILE A 251 -18.54 -18.06 1.89
CA ILE A 251 -18.52 -17.00 0.89
C ILE A 251 -19.38 -15.82 1.36
N ASP A 252 -20.53 -16.10 1.94
CA ASP A 252 -21.41 -15.07 2.51
C ASP A 252 -20.74 -14.34 3.68
N GLY A 253 -20.10 -15.09 4.59
CA GLY A 253 -19.29 -14.49 5.67
C GLY A 253 -18.14 -13.65 5.13
N TYR A 254 -17.38 -14.16 4.16
CA TYR A 254 -16.26 -13.45 3.53
C TYR A 254 -16.70 -12.15 2.86
N ASN A 255 -17.87 -12.14 2.21
CA ASN A 255 -18.41 -10.94 1.56
C ASN A 255 -18.82 -9.84 2.55
N GLN A 256 -19.04 -10.17 3.82
CA GLN A 256 -19.31 -9.19 4.88
C GLN A 256 -18.04 -8.52 5.42
N VAL A 257 -16.86 -9.13 5.24
CA VAL A 257 -15.58 -8.54 5.64
C VAL A 257 -15.31 -7.29 4.79
N PRO A 258 -14.95 -6.12 5.36
CA PRO A 258 -14.67 -4.91 4.60
C PRO A 258 -13.63 -5.11 3.50
N ASP A 259 -13.86 -4.49 2.34
CA ASP A 259 -13.02 -4.61 1.15
C ASP A 259 -11.54 -4.32 1.44
N CYS A 260 -11.24 -3.28 2.23
CA CYS A 260 -9.86 -2.95 2.60
C CYS A 260 -9.15 -4.06 3.39
N VAL A 261 -9.88 -4.80 4.24
CA VAL A 261 -9.34 -5.95 4.97
C VAL A 261 -9.15 -7.15 4.03
N ARG A 262 -10.11 -7.42 3.14
CA ARG A 262 -9.97 -8.49 2.14
C ARG A 262 -8.79 -8.27 1.19
N GLU A 263 -8.60 -7.03 0.73
CA GLU A 263 -7.46 -6.66 -0.11
C GLU A 263 -6.14 -6.84 0.65
N MET A 264 -6.06 -6.43 1.93
CA MET A 264 -4.91 -6.69 2.78
C MET A 264 -4.56 -8.19 2.82
N TRP A 265 -5.55 -9.06 3.02
CA TRP A 265 -5.34 -10.51 3.04
C TRP A 265 -4.85 -11.05 1.69
N LYS A 266 -5.38 -10.56 0.57
CA LYS A 266 -4.91 -10.93 -0.78
C LYS A 266 -3.45 -10.54 -0.98
N TYR A 267 -3.05 -9.33 -0.56
CA TYR A 267 -1.66 -8.89 -0.64
C TYR A 267 -0.75 -9.71 0.25
N ARG A 268 -1.15 -9.94 1.51
CA ARG A 268 -0.39 -10.80 2.44
C ARG A 268 -0.16 -12.19 1.87
N MET A 269 -1.20 -12.82 1.31
CA MET A 269 -1.08 -14.15 0.69
C MET A 269 -0.15 -14.16 -0.53
N LYS A 270 -0.16 -13.08 -1.34
CA LYS A 270 0.67 -12.98 -2.54
C LYS A 270 2.15 -12.72 -2.22
N TYR A 271 2.43 -12.02 -1.13
CA TYR A 271 3.77 -11.53 -0.75
C TYR A 271 4.19 -11.98 0.65
N ASP A 272 3.80 -13.19 1.06
CA ASP A 272 3.94 -13.67 2.45
C ASP A 272 5.37 -13.52 3.01
N ASN A 273 6.38 -13.86 2.19
CA ASN A 273 7.80 -13.76 2.55
C ASN A 273 8.32 -12.31 2.68
N GLU A 274 7.59 -11.33 2.15
CA GLU A 274 7.98 -9.92 2.10
C GLU A 274 7.02 -9.03 2.90
N TRP A 275 5.99 -9.60 3.54
CA TRP A 275 4.94 -8.80 4.17
C TRP A 275 5.47 -7.87 5.26
N GLU A 276 6.33 -8.40 6.13
CA GLU A 276 6.87 -7.64 7.26
C GLU A 276 7.84 -6.56 6.80
N GLY A 277 7.58 -5.31 7.20
CA GLY A 277 8.35 -4.14 6.78
C GLY A 277 8.12 -3.70 5.33
N SER A 278 7.18 -4.31 4.60
CA SER A 278 6.87 -3.87 3.23
C SER A 278 6.02 -2.61 3.16
N TYR A 279 6.21 -1.90 2.05
CA TYR A 279 5.28 -0.88 1.58
C TYR A 279 3.85 -1.40 1.44
N SER A 280 3.65 -2.67 1.05
CA SER A 280 2.32 -3.28 0.93
C SER A 280 1.59 -3.39 2.28
N LYS A 281 2.31 -3.73 3.35
CA LYS A 281 1.75 -3.73 4.71
C LYS A 281 1.37 -2.32 5.13
N GLU A 282 2.30 -1.38 5.02
CA GLU A 282 2.05 0.01 5.40
C GLU A 282 0.87 0.63 4.62
N SER A 283 0.83 0.42 3.31
CA SER A 283 -0.26 0.89 2.45
C SER A 283 -1.62 0.29 2.85
N SER A 284 -1.67 -1.02 3.11
CA SER A 284 -2.90 -1.70 3.53
C SER A 284 -3.37 -1.20 4.90
N TYR A 285 -2.43 -1.00 5.83
CA TYR A 285 -2.70 -0.54 7.19
C TYR A 285 -3.21 0.90 7.19
N ASN A 286 -2.58 1.79 6.45
CA ASN A 286 -3.04 3.17 6.25
C ASN A 286 -4.46 3.20 5.64
N ARG A 287 -4.75 2.32 4.67
CA ARG A 287 -6.08 2.22 4.07
C ARG A 287 -7.13 1.77 5.08
N ILE A 288 -6.87 0.71 5.84
CA ILE A 288 -7.79 0.23 6.88
C ILE A 288 -8.00 1.29 7.97
N ALA A 289 -6.93 1.92 8.44
CA ALA A 289 -6.98 2.99 9.43
C ALA A 289 -7.87 4.15 8.95
N LYS A 290 -7.70 4.59 7.69
CA LYS A 290 -8.48 5.66 7.09
C LYS A 290 -9.96 5.28 6.92
N GLU A 291 -10.24 4.10 6.38
CA GLU A 291 -11.62 3.70 6.07
C GLU A 291 -12.43 3.32 7.31
N LEU A 292 -11.81 2.67 8.30
CA LEU A 292 -12.53 2.04 9.42
C LEU A 292 -12.32 2.70 10.78
N ILE A 293 -11.31 3.55 10.95
CA ILE A 293 -10.96 4.11 12.26
C ILE A 293 -10.98 5.64 12.26
N ASN A 294 -10.24 6.26 11.36
CA ASN A 294 -10.10 7.72 11.30
C ASN A 294 -10.01 8.22 9.84
N PRO A 295 -11.16 8.59 9.23
CA PRO A 295 -11.21 9.09 7.85
C PRO A 295 -10.39 10.35 7.58
N SER A 296 -10.08 11.14 8.61
CA SER A 296 -9.25 12.35 8.46
C SER A 296 -7.74 12.08 8.58
N MET A 297 -7.33 10.82 8.80
CA MET A 297 -5.92 10.46 8.88
C MET A 297 -5.27 10.54 7.49
N PRO A 298 -4.25 11.39 7.30
CA PRO A 298 -3.47 11.41 6.06
C PRO A 298 -2.50 10.22 6.04
N ALA A 299 -2.14 9.76 4.83
CA ALA A 299 -1.00 8.87 4.68
C ALA A 299 0.27 9.56 5.19
N LYS A 300 1.22 8.79 5.72
CA LYS A 300 2.44 9.33 6.33
C LYS A 300 3.24 10.16 5.34
N ASP A 301 3.50 9.62 4.14
CA ASP A 301 4.23 10.31 3.09
C ASP A 301 3.56 11.62 2.65
N ASP A 302 2.23 11.61 2.49
CA ASP A 302 1.46 12.80 2.12
C ASP A 302 1.55 13.87 3.21
N TYR A 303 1.40 13.47 4.49
CA TYR A 303 1.53 14.38 5.62
C TYR A 303 2.91 15.02 5.70
N VAL A 304 3.97 14.22 5.54
CA VAL A 304 5.36 14.70 5.58
C VAL A 304 5.60 15.69 4.44
N LYS A 305 5.23 15.33 3.20
CA LYS A 305 5.36 16.21 2.03
C LYS A 305 4.58 17.50 2.19
N ASP A 306 3.35 17.44 2.69
CA ASP A 306 2.52 18.63 2.92
C ASP A 306 3.14 19.55 3.99
N CYS A 307 3.74 18.99 5.04
CA CYS A 307 4.39 19.78 6.08
C CYS A 307 5.68 20.42 5.57
N ILE A 308 6.53 19.69 4.85
CA ILE A 308 7.74 20.22 4.21
C ILE A 308 7.37 21.34 3.25
N ARG A 309 6.35 21.12 2.42
CA ARG A 309 5.84 22.12 1.47
C ARG A 309 5.37 23.39 2.21
N LYS A 310 4.63 23.25 3.31
CA LYS A 310 4.19 24.40 4.12
C LYS A 310 5.36 25.18 4.72
N ASP A 311 6.39 24.50 5.22
CA ASP A 311 7.60 25.16 5.72
C ASP A 311 8.29 25.96 4.62
N ALA A 312 8.37 25.42 3.40
CA ALA A 312 8.93 26.13 2.26
C ALA A 312 8.14 27.40 1.89
N TYR A 313 6.80 27.36 1.90
CA TYR A 313 5.98 28.57 1.70
C TYR A 313 6.14 29.59 2.83
N ASN A 314 6.34 29.14 4.07
CA ASN A 314 6.59 30.02 5.21
C ASN A 314 7.97 30.70 5.13
N GLU A 315 8.96 30.03 4.53
CA GLU A 315 10.30 30.57 4.33
C GLU A 315 10.33 31.59 3.20
N ASP A 316 9.80 31.23 2.03
CA ASP A 316 9.74 32.10 0.86
C ASP A 316 8.55 31.76 -0.04
N GLU A 317 7.41 32.40 0.22
CA GLU A 317 6.16 32.17 -0.53
C GLU A 317 6.36 32.31 -2.05
N LEU A 318 7.11 33.32 -2.49
CA LEU A 318 7.28 33.61 -3.92
C LEU A 318 8.13 32.52 -4.61
N ALA A 319 9.24 32.13 -3.99
CA ALA A 319 10.09 31.07 -4.52
C ALA A 319 9.41 29.69 -4.43
N ALA A 320 8.64 29.44 -3.37
CA ALA A 320 7.85 28.22 -3.20
C ALA A 320 6.72 28.11 -4.22
N THR A 321 6.00 29.20 -4.52
CA THR A 321 5.00 29.22 -5.60
C THR A 321 5.66 28.89 -6.95
N PHE A 322 6.80 29.51 -7.27
CA PHE A 322 7.54 29.17 -8.48
C PHE A 322 7.90 27.68 -8.53
N TYR A 323 8.46 27.12 -7.46
CA TYR A 323 8.90 25.73 -7.43
C TYR A 323 7.75 24.71 -7.45
N TYR A 324 6.73 24.86 -6.61
CA TYR A 324 5.68 23.85 -6.42
C TYR A 324 4.46 24.01 -7.34
N GLU A 325 4.23 25.18 -7.94
CA GLU A 325 3.04 25.43 -8.76
C GLU A 325 3.37 25.69 -10.23
N ILE A 326 4.55 26.25 -10.53
CA ILE A 326 4.97 26.56 -11.90
C ILE A 326 5.89 25.46 -12.46
N MET A 327 6.84 24.99 -11.64
CA MET A 327 7.89 24.07 -12.06
C MET A 327 7.56 22.59 -11.96
N ILE A 328 6.87 22.13 -10.91
CA ILE A 328 6.46 20.72 -10.71
C ILE A 328 5.10 20.50 -11.38
#